data_AF-A0A1V5KME0-F1
#
_entry.id   AF-A0A1V5KME0-F1
#
_cell.length_a   1.000
_cell.length_b   1.000
_cell.length_c   1.000
_cell.angle_alpha   90.00
_cell.angle_beta   90.00
_cell.angle_gamma   90.00
#
_symmetry.space_group_name_H-M   'P 1'
#
loop_
_entity.id
_entity.type
_entity.pdbx_description
1 polymer ?
#
loop_
_entity_poly.entity_id
_entity_poly.type
_entity_poly.pdbx_seq_one_letter_code
_entity_poly.pdbx_strand_id
1 'polypeptide(L)'
;MKLIITDNTAVTVEDALSRAGIEASVDRWVLWSLDTGGQPSQKLVPAVTATGELLNTNKEWIDDLSGLNAGSDPSVHVLVVETLDEPLGRMKLQTLKRRFHFDGLTSVSRRVIWKIVLKDPSVGIDAVVKTHILHNPVMDRISRLG
;
A
#
# COMPACT_ATOMS: atom_id res chain seq x y z
N MET A 1 11.91 -5.46 4.33
CA MET A 1 10.73 -6.22 4.83
C MET A 1 9.47 -5.38 4.62
N LYS A 2 8.28 -5.99 4.45
CA LYS A 2 7.02 -5.34 4.03
C LYS A 2 5.94 -5.53 5.12
N LEU A 3 5.28 -4.46 5.57
CA LEU A 3 4.18 -4.47 6.58
C LEU A 3 2.92 -3.87 5.95
N ILE A 4 1.74 -4.49 6.14
CA ILE A 4 0.56 -4.19 5.34
C ILE A 4 -0.72 -3.96 6.16
N ILE A 5 -1.55 -2.98 5.77
CA ILE A 5 -2.69 -2.43 6.55
C ILE A 5 -3.93 -2.21 5.64
N THR A 6 -5.12 -2.59 6.07
CA THR A 6 -6.39 -2.39 5.34
C THR A 6 -7.18 -1.18 5.88
N ASP A 7 -7.89 -0.44 5.01
CA ASP A 7 -8.75 0.71 5.39
C ASP A 7 -10.00 0.74 4.48
N ASN A 8 -11.10 1.32 4.95
CA ASN A 8 -12.42 1.35 4.29
C ASN A 8 -12.46 2.17 2.98
N THR A 9 -11.37 2.84 2.61
CA THR A 9 -11.23 3.64 1.38
C THR A 9 -11.54 2.84 0.11
N ALA A 10 -11.38 1.50 0.14
CA ALA A 10 -11.65 0.63 -1.00
C ALA A 10 -13.09 0.78 -1.54
N VAL A 11 -14.10 0.78 -0.65
CA VAL A 11 -15.52 0.92 -1.05
C VAL A 11 -15.78 2.26 -1.73
N THR A 12 -15.18 3.35 -1.22
CA THR A 12 -15.31 4.67 -1.85
C THR A 12 -14.69 4.72 -3.24
N VAL A 13 -13.59 3.98 -3.45
CA VAL A 13 -12.96 3.86 -4.77
C VAL A 13 -13.81 3.02 -5.72
N GLU A 14 -14.39 1.92 -5.26
CA GLU A 14 -15.36 1.12 -6.05
C GLU A 14 -16.51 2.01 -6.53
N ASP A 15 -17.13 2.76 -5.62
CA ASP A 15 -18.23 3.68 -5.95
C ASP A 15 -17.81 4.75 -6.97
N ALA A 16 -16.60 5.30 -6.82
CA ALA A 16 -16.08 6.32 -7.73
C ALA A 16 -15.81 5.73 -9.13
N LEU A 17 -15.29 4.51 -9.22
CA LEU A 17 -15.08 3.81 -10.49
C LEU A 17 -16.40 3.47 -11.18
N SER A 18 -17.40 3.00 -10.43
CA SER A 18 -18.74 2.73 -10.96
C SER A 18 -19.38 3.99 -11.54
N ARG A 19 -19.26 5.14 -10.84
CA ARG A 19 -19.71 6.45 -11.36
C ARG A 19 -18.96 6.90 -12.62
N ALA A 20 -17.73 6.44 -12.81
CA ALA A 20 -16.94 6.67 -14.02
C ALA A 20 -17.24 5.64 -15.14
N GLY A 21 -18.20 4.74 -14.93
CA GLY A 21 -18.59 3.70 -15.89
C GLY A 21 -17.67 2.47 -15.90
N ILE A 22 -16.84 2.29 -14.87
CA ILE A 22 -15.93 1.14 -14.73
C ILE A 22 -16.38 0.30 -13.54
N GLU A 23 -16.92 -0.87 -13.83
CA GLU A 23 -17.35 -1.82 -12.80
C GLU A 23 -16.17 -2.71 -12.37
N ALA A 24 -15.78 -2.61 -11.09
CA ALA A 24 -14.67 -3.38 -10.53
C ALA A 24 -14.90 -3.68 -9.04
N SER A 25 -14.25 -4.72 -8.54
CA SER A 25 -14.00 -4.87 -7.11
C SER A 25 -12.59 -4.38 -6.77
N VAL A 26 -12.42 -3.78 -5.59
CA VAL A 26 -11.19 -3.14 -5.15
C VAL A 26 -10.84 -3.59 -3.75
N ASP A 27 -9.62 -4.09 -3.59
CA ASP A 27 -8.99 -4.25 -2.29
C ASP A 27 -7.84 -3.24 -2.15
N ARG A 28 -7.59 -2.80 -0.92
CA ARG A 28 -6.57 -1.79 -0.60
C ARG A 28 -5.70 -2.22 0.57
N TRP A 29 -4.40 -2.00 0.40
CA TRP A 29 -3.40 -2.15 1.44
C TRP A 29 -2.49 -0.94 1.54
N VAL A 30 -2.05 -0.57 2.74
CA VAL A 30 -0.92 0.35 2.96
C VAL A 30 0.30 -0.50 3.22
N LEU A 31 1.34 -0.36 2.40
CA LEU A 31 2.61 -1.04 2.57
C LEU A 31 3.63 -0.11 3.23
N TRP A 32 4.02 -0.42 4.46
CA TRP A 32 5.21 0.11 5.12
C TRP A 32 6.44 -0.72 4.75
N SER A 33 7.48 -0.04 4.27
CA SER A 33 8.80 -0.63 4.06
C SER A 33 9.78 -0.08 5.08
N LEU A 34 10.54 -0.98 5.70
CA LEU A 34 11.57 -0.67 6.69
C LEU A 34 12.93 -1.07 6.12
N ASP A 35 13.90 -0.16 6.22
CA ASP A 35 15.29 -0.40 5.86
C ASP A 35 16.21 -0.16 7.06
N THR A 36 17.25 -0.97 7.15
CA THR A 36 18.31 -0.88 8.17
C THR A 36 19.70 -0.68 7.58
N GLY A 37 19.82 -0.46 6.26
CA GLY A 37 21.10 -0.33 5.55
C GLY A 37 21.90 -1.64 5.49
N GLY A 38 21.28 -2.75 5.84
CA GLY A 38 21.89 -4.08 5.97
C GLY A 38 20.81 -5.15 6.19
N GLN A 39 21.19 -6.37 6.55
CA GLN A 39 20.22 -7.44 6.79
C GLN A 39 19.37 -7.14 8.03
N PRO A 40 18.04 -6.97 7.88
CA PRO A 40 17.19 -6.67 9.01
C PRO A 40 17.04 -7.90 9.91
N SER A 41 17.04 -7.68 11.22
CA SER A 41 16.72 -8.74 12.19
C SER A 41 15.29 -9.25 11.98
N GLN A 42 15.08 -10.56 12.13
CA GLN A 42 13.74 -11.17 12.12
C GLN A 42 12.82 -10.58 13.20
N LYS A 43 13.38 -9.97 14.26
CA LYS A 43 12.63 -9.34 15.35
C LYS A 43 12.17 -7.91 15.02
N LEU A 44 12.63 -7.31 13.93
CA LEU A 44 12.37 -5.90 13.63
C LEU A 44 10.88 -5.61 13.48
N VAL A 45 10.17 -6.38 12.65
CA VAL A 45 8.72 -6.14 12.43
C VAL A 45 7.90 -6.38 13.69
N PRO A 46 8.04 -7.49 14.43
CA PRO A 46 7.33 -7.65 15.71
C PRO A 46 7.58 -6.49 16.69
N ALA A 47 8.84 -6.02 16.79
CA ALA A 47 9.19 -4.91 17.68
C ALA A 47 8.57 -3.58 17.22
N VAL A 48 8.62 -3.26 15.94
CA VAL A 48 8.01 -2.03 15.40
C VAL A 48 6.49 -2.09 15.51
N THR A 49 5.86 -3.22 15.22
CA THR A 49 4.41 -3.40 15.38
C THR A 49 3.96 -3.19 16.83
N ALA A 50 4.73 -3.68 17.81
CA ALA A 50 4.41 -3.50 19.23
C ALA A 50 4.40 -2.03 19.68
N THR A 51 5.03 -1.12 18.94
CA THR A 51 4.99 0.32 19.25
C THR A 51 3.64 0.97 18.95
N GLY A 52 2.84 0.37 18.05
CA GLY A 52 1.63 0.99 17.50
C GLY A 52 1.88 2.19 16.57
N GLU A 53 3.13 2.51 16.22
CA GLU A 53 3.47 3.74 15.50
C GLU A 53 3.10 3.66 14.00
N LEU A 54 3.24 2.49 13.38
CA LEU A 54 2.95 2.28 11.96
C LEU A 54 1.58 1.66 11.70
N LEU A 55 1.07 0.90 12.67
CA LEU A 55 -0.14 0.10 12.59
C LEU A 55 -0.90 0.25 13.91
N ASN A 56 -2.19 0.57 13.85
CA ASN A 56 -3.08 0.49 14.99
C ASN A 56 -3.70 -0.90 15.05
N THR A 57 -3.13 -1.77 15.87
CA THR A 57 -3.54 -3.18 16.00
C THR A 57 -4.98 -3.40 16.49
N ASN A 58 -5.66 -2.35 16.98
CA ASN A 58 -7.09 -2.42 17.32
C ASN A 58 -8.01 -2.26 16.10
N LYS A 59 -7.51 -1.73 14.99
CA LYS A 59 -8.29 -1.42 13.78
C LYS A 59 -7.75 -2.07 12.52
N GLU A 60 -6.49 -2.45 12.54
CA GLU A 60 -5.73 -2.86 11.38
C GLU A 60 -4.93 -4.13 11.70
N TRP A 61 -4.75 -5.00 10.72
CA TRP A 61 -4.00 -6.26 10.86
C TRP A 61 -2.95 -6.40 9.76
N ILE A 62 -1.93 -7.22 10.04
CA ILE A 62 -0.89 -7.58 9.07
C ILE A 62 -1.44 -8.66 8.14
N ASP A 63 -1.33 -8.42 6.84
CA ASP A 63 -1.68 -9.37 5.79
C ASP A 63 -0.43 -10.10 5.26
N ASP A 64 -0.57 -11.38 4.90
CA ASP A 64 0.50 -12.20 4.32
C ASP A 64 0.65 -12.04 2.80
N LEU A 65 -0.25 -11.27 2.18
CA LEU A 65 -0.29 -10.96 0.75
C LEU A 65 -0.49 -12.14 -0.19
N SER A 66 -0.87 -13.30 0.32
CA SER A 66 -1.25 -14.43 -0.52
C SER A 66 -2.32 -14.04 -1.56
N GLY A 67 -3.19 -13.08 -1.22
CA GLY A 67 -4.24 -12.54 -2.10
C GLY A 67 -3.79 -11.56 -3.19
N LEU A 68 -2.52 -11.12 -3.24
CA LEU A 68 -2.03 -10.15 -4.23
C LEU A 68 -1.58 -10.77 -5.56
N ASN A 69 -1.61 -12.09 -5.72
CA ASN A 69 -1.26 -12.69 -7.01
C ASN A 69 -2.38 -12.46 -8.03
N ALA A 70 -2.03 -11.79 -9.14
CA ALA A 70 -2.90 -11.70 -10.32
C ALA A 70 -2.98 -13.04 -11.08
N GLY A 71 -1.94 -13.88 -10.97
CA GLY A 71 -1.84 -15.11 -11.73
C GLY A 71 -1.92 -14.84 -13.24
N SER A 72 -2.70 -15.65 -13.96
CA SER A 72 -2.95 -15.47 -15.40
C SER A 72 -4.34 -14.88 -15.69
N ASP A 73 -5.07 -14.41 -14.67
CA ASP A 73 -6.41 -13.86 -14.86
C ASP A 73 -6.31 -12.43 -15.41
N PRO A 74 -6.79 -12.17 -16.64
CA PRO A 74 -6.67 -10.85 -17.26
C PRO A 74 -7.55 -9.78 -16.59
N SER A 75 -8.48 -10.16 -15.71
CA SER A 75 -9.32 -9.23 -14.94
C SER A 75 -8.62 -8.65 -13.72
N VAL A 76 -7.58 -9.32 -13.22
CA VAL A 76 -6.95 -8.99 -11.94
C VAL A 76 -5.69 -8.15 -12.19
N HIS A 77 -5.64 -7.00 -11.53
CA HIS A 77 -4.52 -6.08 -11.63
C HIS A 77 -4.09 -5.62 -10.25
N VAL A 78 -2.79 -5.63 -10.00
CA VAL A 78 -2.23 -5.07 -8.77
C VAL A 78 -1.39 -3.85 -9.12
N LEU A 79 -1.74 -2.73 -8.49
CA LEU A 79 -1.10 -1.44 -8.68
C LEU A 79 -0.44 -1.01 -7.38
N VAL A 80 0.78 -0.49 -7.47
CA VAL A 80 1.50 0.11 -6.36
C VAL A 80 1.60 1.61 -6.61
N VAL A 81 1.11 2.39 -5.66
CA VAL A 81 1.14 3.85 -5.67
C VAL A 81 2.14 4.32 -4.62
N GLU A 82 3.13 5.09 -5.07
CA GLU A 82 4.18 5.69 -4.25
C GLU A 82 4.10 7.20 -4.36
N THR A 83 3.86 7.87 -3.24
CA THR A 83 3.86 9.34 -3.18
C THR A 83 5.29 9.86 -3.18
N LEU A 84 5.58 10.77 -4.11
CA LEU A 84 6.85 11.48 -4.18
C LEU A 84 7.02 12.36 -2.95
N ASP A 85 8.24 12.39 -2.41
CA ASP A 85 8.58 13.15 -1.20
C ASP A 85 7.68 12.84 0.02
N GLU A 86 7.28 11.58 0.20
CA GLU A 86 6.37 11.15 1.25
C GLU A 86 6.84 11.57 2.66
N PRO A 87 6.19 12.57 3.30
CA PRO A 87 6.68 13.13 4.56
C PRO A 87 6.35 12.25 5.76
N LEU A 88 5.27 11.45 5.66
CA LEU A 88 4.79 10.63 6.75
C LEU A 88 5.81 9.54 7.12
N GLY A 89 6.39 8.83 6.16
CA GLY A 89 7.50 7.89 6.39
C GLY A 89 8.67 8.52 7.15
N ARG A 90 9.09 9.74 6.80
CA ARG A 90 10.14 10.46 7.55
C ARG A 90 9.74 10.78 8.97
N MET A 91 8.50 11.22 9.18
CA MET A 91 7.98 11.50 10.53
C MET A 91 7.96 10.22 11.37
N LYS A 92 7.48 9.11 10.81
CA LYS A 92 7.46 7.81 11.48
C LYS A 92 8.86 7.31 11.82
N LEU A 93 9.82 7.45 10.92
CA LEU A 93 11.24 7.15 11.19
C LEU A 93 11.77 7.96 12.38
N GLN A 94 11.48 9.26 12.43
CA GLN A 94 11.93 10.12 13.54
C GLN A 94 11.32 9.67 14.88
N THR A 95 10.03 9.34 14.91
CA THR A 95 9.38 8.83 16.12
C THR A 95 9.98 7.49 16.54
N LEU A 96 10.14 6.55 15.62
CA LEU A 96 10.73 5.23 15.89
C LEU A 96 12.17 5.34 16.44
N LYS A 97 12.98 6.24 15.91
CA LYS A 97 14.32 6.51 16.45
C LYS A 97 14.27 7.15 17.83
N ARG A 98 13.60 8.29 17.95
CA ARG A 98 13.70 9.13 19.15
C ARG A 98 12.95 8.58 20.36
N ARG A 99 11.77 8.00 20.13
CA ARG A 99 10.89 7.54 21.20
C ARG A 99 11.07 6.06 21.52
N PHE A 100 11.40 5.27 20.52
CA PHE A 100 11.44 3.80 20.64
C PHE A 100 12.84 3.21 20.38
N HIS A 101 13.86 4.07 20.17
CA HIS A 101 15.26 3.69 20.08
C HIS A 101 15.60 2.72 18.93
N PHE A 102 14.88 2.80 17.80
CA PHE A 102 15.22 2.06 16.58
C PHE A 102 16.33 2.76 15.77
N ASP A 103 17.50 2.98 16.39
CA ASP A 103 18.59 3.77 15.80
C ASP A 103 19.14 3.19 14.50
N GLY A 104 19.07 1.86 14.34
CA GLY A 104 19.51 1.14 13.15
C GLY A 104 18.57 1.28 11.93
N LEU A 105 17.38 1.87 12.06
CA LEU A 105 16.53 2.13 10.89
C LEU A 105 17.14 3.24 10.02
N THR A 106 17.28 3.02 8.72
CA THR A 106 17.78 4.04 7.78
C THR A 106 16.63 4.73 7.06
N SER A 107 15.55 4.00 6.74
CA SER A 107 14.36 4.56 6.13
C SER A 107 13.08 3.86 6.57
N VAL A 108 11.99 4.63 6.53
CA VAL A 108 10.60 4.15 6.60
C VAL A 108 9.88 4.81 5.44
N SER A 109 9.23 4.01 4.60
CA SER A 109 8.42 4.52 3.49
C SER A 109 7.07 3.84 3.43
N ARG A 110 6.09 4.58 2.93
CA ARG A 110 4.71 4.15 2.76
C ARG A 110 4.36 4.10 1.28
N ARG A 111 3.71 3.01 0.88
CA ARG A 111 3.06 2.86 -0.43
C ARG A 111 1.62 2.41 -0.23
N VAL A 112 0.79 2.58 -1.25
CA VAL A 112 -0.55 2.01 -1.29
C VAL A 112 -0.56 0.94 -2.37
N ILE A 113 -1.13 -0.22 -2.07
CA ILE A 113 -1.38 -1.28 -3.03
C ILE A 113 -2.87 -1.33 -3.27
N TRP A 114 -3.25 -1.31 -4.54
CA TRP A 114 -4.61 -1.53 -5.01
C TRP A 114 -4.65 -2.84 -5.76
N LYS A 115 -5.53 -3.75 -5.37
CA LYS A 115 -5.92 -4.87 -6.24
C LYS A 115 -7.27 -4.51 -6.84
N ILE A 116 -7.32 -4.52 -8.16
CA ILE A 116 -8.50 -4.20 -8.95
C ILE A 116 -8.89 -5.48 -9.69
N VAL A 117 -10.14 -5.89 -9.54
CA VAL A 117 -10.73 -7.00 -10.30
C VAL A 117 -11.82 -6.40 -11.20
N LEU A 118 -11.51 -6.24 -12.48
CA LEU A 118 -12.43 -5.67 -13.47
C LEU A 118 -13.55 -6.67 -13.79
N LYS A 119 -14.81 -6.23 -13.78
CA LYS A 119 -15.92 -7.08 -14.26
C LYS A 119 -15.84 -7.33 -15.76
N ASP A 120 -15.30 -6.37 -16.52
CA ASP A 120 -15.01 -6.49 -17.94
C ASP A 120 -13.50 -6.28 -18.19
N PRO A 121 -12.73 -7.36 -18.46
CA PRO A 121 -11.30 -7.26 -18.74
C PRO A 121 -10.95 -6.42 -19.97
N SER A 122 -11.88 -6.24 -20.92
CA SER A 122 -11.63 -5.50 -22.16
C SER A 122 -11.49 -3.99 -21.93
N VAL A 123 -12.04 -3.47 -20.83
CA VAL A 123 -11.85 -2.07 -20.37
C VAL A 123 -10.36 -1.78 -20.14
N GLY A 124 -9.63 -2.77 -19.63
CA GLY A 124 -8.21 -2.69 -19.34
C GLY A 124 -7.88 -1.75 -18.18
N ILE A 125 -6.79 -2.06 -17.46
CA ILE A 125 -6.38 -1.29 -16.29
C ILE A 125 -5.97 0.15 -16.62
N ASP A 126 -5.58 0.46 -17.87
CA ASP A 126 -5.22 1.81 -18.27
C ASP A 126 -6.40 2.78 -18.23
N ALA A 127 -7.63 2.30 -18.44
CA ALA A 127 -8.83 3.11 -18.27
C ALA A 127 -8.98 3.54 -16.80
N VAL A 128 -8.74 2.63 -15.86
CA VAL A 128 -8.76 2.90 -14.41
C VAL A 128 -7.69 3.92 -14.03
N VAL A 129 -6.45 3.74 -14.49
CA VAL A 129 -5.34 4.67 -14.17
C VAL A 129 -5.63 6.09 -14.65
N LYS A 130 -6.24 6.24 -15.83
CA LYS A 130 -6.62 7.54 -16.41
C LYS A 130 -7.71 8.28 -15.64
N THR A 131 -8.46 7.60 -14.76
CA THR A 131 -9.45 8.28 -13.90
C THR A 131 -8.81 9.14 -12.82
N HIS A 132 -7.54 8.91 -12.48
CA HIS A 132 -6.85 9.53 -11.33
C HIS A 132 -7.54 9.30 -9.97
N ILE A 133 -8.47 8.34 -9.88
CA ILE A 133 -9.15 7.99 -8.62
C ILE A 133 -8.16 7.34 -7.64
N LEU A 134 -7.23 6.52 -8.16
CA LEU A 134 -6.29 5.75 -7.34
C LEU A 134 -5.04 6.53 -6.89
N HIS A 135 -4.73 7.65 -7.55
CA HIS A 135 -3.47 8.38 -7.36
C HIS A 135 -3.57 9.83 -7.89
N ASN A 136 -2.77 10.71 -7.32
CA ASN A 136 -2.54 12.05 -7.83
C ASN A 136 -1.43 12.02 -8.92
N PRO A 137 -1.72 12.36 -10.19
CA PRO A 137 -0.75 12.23 -11.29
C PRO A 137 0.46 13.18 -11.18
N VAL A 138 0.39 14.22 -10.34
CA VAL A 138 1.50 15.16 -10.13
C VAL A 138 2.44 14.67 -9.03
N MET A 139 1.88 14.07 -7.99
CA MET A 139 2.60 13.74 -6.76
C MET A 139 2.89 12.27 -6.60
N ASP A 140 2.19 11.39 -7.33
CA ASP A 140 2.32 9.95 -7.16
C ASP A 140 2.93 9.30 -8.40
N ARG A 141 3.75 8.28 -8.14
CA ARG A 141 4.17 7.31 -9.14
C ARG A 141 3.34 6.05 -8.99
N ILE A 142 2.85 5.55 -10.12
CA ILE A 142 2.09 4.29 -10.19
C ILE A 142 2.88 3.24 -10.97
N SER A 143 2.91 2.02 -10.47
CA SER A 143 3.50 0.86 -11.15
C SER A 143 2.60 -0.36 -11.03
N ARG A 144 2.71 -1.30 -11.97
CA ARG A 144 2.00 -2.57 -11.92
C ARG A 144 2.87 -3.61 -11.21
N LEU A 145 2.27 -4.37 -10.31
CA LEU A 145 2.88 -5.58 -9.76
C LEU A 145 2.43 -6.75 -10.65
N GLY A 146 3.40 -7.39 -11.31
CA GLY A 146 3.20 -8.53 -12.21
C GLY A 146 3.63 -9.82 -11.55
#